data_AF-A0A2U1T282-F1
#
_entry.id   AF-A0A2U1T282-F1
#
_cell.length_a   1.000
_cell.length_b   1.000
_cell.length_c   1.000
_cell.angle_alpha   90.00
_cell.angle_beta   90.00
_cell.angle_gamma   90.00
#
_symmetry.space_group_name_H-M   'P 1'
#
loop_
_entity.id
_entity.type
_entity.pdbx_description
1 polymer ?
#
loop_
_entity_poly.entity_id
_entity_poly.type
_entity_poly.pdbx_seq_one_letter_code
_entity_poly.pdbx_strand_id
1 'polypeptide(L)'
;MSELGNDLAAVWPAAGGDIAGWMTRPSILRRVASEFAARLASDTDRIVALGPGASILGGAVSLVTGLPFCAAEADGALFGSLHDGERAVVISIDGESDEPAWLATLEVSRRLSVVPGGRDRSEALIAQLPLRRDSAAAHNEGEHS
;
A
#
# COMPACT_ATOMS: atom_id res chain seq x y z
N MET A 1 -15.38 -6.03 -10.78
CA MET A 1 -13.96 -6.16 -10.37
C MET A 1 -13.12 -7.03 -11.33
N SER A 2 -13.65 -7.54 -12.47
CA SER A 2 -12.94 -8.51 -13.32
C SER A 2 -11.88 -7.95 -14.29
N GLU A 3 -11.98 -6.68 -14.71
CA GLU A 3 -11.10 -6.16 -15.78
C GLU A 3 -9.71 -5.73 -15.28
N LEU A 4 -9.63 -5.06 -14.12
CA LEU A 4 -8.35 -4.65 -13.54
C LEU A 4 -7.53 -5.85 -13.03
N GLY A 5 -8.20 -6.84 -12.43
CA GLY A 5 -7.55 -8.07 -12.00
C GLY A 5 -6.86 -8.77 -13.17
N ASN A 6 -7.56 -8.86 -14.31
CA ASN A 6 -7.02 -9.42 -15.56
C ASN A 6 -5.86 -8.59 -16.13
N ASP A 7 -5.99 -7.26 -16.15
CA ASP A 7 -4.92 -6.36 -16.62
C ASP A 7 -3.65 -6.52 -15.80
N LEU A 8 -3.77 -6.58 -14.47
CA LEU A 8 -2.64 -6.75 -13.57
C LEU A 8 -2.03 -8.14 -13.69
N ALA A 9 -2.84 -9.18 -13.80
CA ALA A 9 -2.37 -10.54 -14.02
C ALA A 9 -1.60 -10.72 -15.33
N ALA A 10 -2.02 -10.03 -16.39
CA ALA A 10 -1.37 -10.10 -17.70
C ALA A 10 0.05 -9.48 -17.71
N VAL A 11 0.36 -8.62 -16.75
CA VAL A 11 1.63 -7.88 -16.66
C VAL A 11 2.43 -8.23 -15.41
N TRP A 12 1.86 -9.01 -14.49
CA TRP A 12 2.56 -9.49 -13.31
C TRP A 12 3.50 -10.63 -13.72
N PRO A 13 4.80 -10.54 -13.44
CA PRO A 13 5.75 -11.58 -13.82
C PRO A 13 5.44 -12.90 -13.08
N ALA A 14 5.50 -13.99 -13.82
CA ALA A 14 5.41 -15.33 -13.27
C ALA A 14 6.70 -15.66 -12.50
N ALA A 15 6.67 -15.41 -11.18
CA ALA A 15 7.73 -15.64 -10.21
C ALA A 15 9.00 -14.77 -10.34
N GLY A 16 9.29 -14.01 -9.28
CA GLY A 16 10.63 -13.46 -8.99
C GLY A 16 11.15 -12.38 -9.93
N GLY A 17 10.28 -11.76 -10.75
CA GLY A 17 10.63 -10.70 -11.70
C GLY A 17 9.91 -9.38 -11.42
N ASP A 18 10.35 -8.34 -12.13
CA ASP A 18 10.17 -6.91 -11.90
C ASP A 18 8.72 -6.38 -11.69
N ILE A 19 8.48 -5.78 -10.51
CA ILE A 19 7.29 -4.97 -10.16
C ILE A 19 6.97 -3.91 -11.24
N ALA A 20 7.94 -3.56 -12.10
CA ALA A 20 7.82 -2.58 -13.17
C ALA A 20 6.77 -2.89 -14.25
N GLY A 21 6.30 -4.13 -14.42
CA GLY A 21 5.45 -4.52 -15.57
C GLY A 21 4.15 -3.70 -15.71
N TRP A 22 3.38 -3.54 -14.64
CA TRP A 22 2.17 -2.70 -14.67
C TRP A 22 2.48 -1.22 -14.44
N MET A 23 3.53 -0.90 -13.68
CA MET A 23 3.90 0.47 -13.35
C MET A 23 4.41 1.26 -14.56
N THR A 24 5.04 0.58 -15.51
CA THR A 24 5.50 1.17 -16.78
C THR A 24 4.36 1.42 -17.78
N ARG A 25 3.12 1.00 -17.47
CA ARG A 25 1.93 1.22 -18.30
C ARG A 25 1.02 2.27 -17.64
N PRO A 26 1.04 3.55 -18.09
CA PRO A 26 0.31 4.64 -17.45
C PRO A 26 -1.20 4.43 -17.37
N SER A 27 -1.80 3.68 -18.31
CA SER A 27 -3.22 3.32 -18.24
C SER A 27 -3.52 2.42 -17.04
N ILE A 28 -2.70 1.39 -16.81
CA ILE A 28 -2.88 0.46 -15.69
C ILE A 28 -2.58 1.17 -14.37
N LEU A 29 -1.45 1.89 -14.27
CA LEU A 29 -1.10 2.64 -13.07
C LEU A 29 -2.22 3.62 -12.64
N ARG A 30 -2.86 4.32 -13.60
CA ARG A 30 -4.00 5.20 -13.31
C ARG A 30 -5.22 4.44 -12.80
N ARG A 31 -5.52 3.25 -13.35
CA ARG A 31 -6.62 2.41 -12.88
C ARG A 31 -6.37 1.91 -11.45
N VAL A 32 -5.16 1.40 -11.18
CA VAL A 32 -4.76 0.98 -9.83
C VAL A 32 -4.86 2.15 -8.85
N ALA A 33 -4.32 3.31 -9.21
CA ALA A 33 -4.38 4.50 -8.36
C ALA A 33 -5.82 4.94 -8.05
N SER A 34 -6.72 4.86 -9.03
CA SER A 34 -8.15 5.16 -8.84
C SER A 34 -8.83 4.18 -7.88
N GLU A 35 -8.47 2.90 -7.95
CA GLU A 35 -8.98 1.89 -7.03
C GLU A 35 -8.42 2.07 -5.60
N PHE A 36 -7.17 2.50 -5.45
CA PHE A 36 -6.62 2.90 -4.15
C PHE A 36 -7.37 4.12 -3.60
N ALA A 37 -7.57 5.15 -4.42
CA ALA A 37 -8.30 6.36 -4.06
C ALA A 37 -9.71 6.04 -3.54
N ALA A 38 -10.43 5.13 -4.21
CA ALA A 38 -11.76 4.69 -3.79
C ALA A 38 -11.78 3.93 -2.45
N ARG A 39 -10.63 3.40 -2.01
CA ARG A 39 -10.45 2.68 -0.74
C ARG A 39 -9.86 3.56 0.37
N LEU A 40 -9.53 4.82 0.10
CA LEU A 40 -9.14 5.78 1.13
C LEU A 40 -10.37 6.17 1.97
N ALA A 41 -10.12 6.57 3.20
CA ALA A 41 -11.14 7.03 4.14
C ALA A 41 -11.19 8.53 3.98
N SER A 42 -12.37 9.08 4.25
CA SER A 42 -12.63 10.51 4.14
C SER A 42 -11.72 11.36 5.04
N ASP A 43 -11.13 10.78 6.08
CA ASP A 43 -10.27 11.45 7.05
C ASP A 43 -8.77 11.14 6.85
N THR A 44 -8.37 10.74 5.65
CA THR A 44 -6.95 10.56 5.32
C THR A 44 -6.34 11.90 4.92
N ASP A 45 -5.33 12.35 5.64
CA ASP A 45 -4.63 13.61 5.37
C ASP A 45 -3.43 13.42 4.44
N ARG A 46 -2.80 12.24 4.45
CA ARG A 46 -1.52 12.00 3.75
C ARG A 46 -1.33 10.57 3.29
N ILE A 47 -0.61 10.41 2.18
CA ILE A 47 -0.14 9.14 1.65
C ILE A 47 1.35 8.92 2.02
N VAL A 48 1.67 7.78 2.60
CA VAL A 48 3.04 7.34 2.89
C VAL A 48 3.36 6.15 1.99
N ALA A 49 4.26 6.34 1.03
CA ALA A 49 4.73 5.27 0.17
C ALA A 49 5.90 4.53 0.83
N LEU A 50 5.75 3.24 1.09
CA LEU A 50 6.75 2.42 1.78
C LEU A 50 7.23 1.26 0.90
N GLY A 51 8.54 1.21 0.68
CA GLY A 51 9.22 0.11 0.02
C GLY A 51 9.46 0.30 -1.50
N PRO A 52 10.14 -0.66 -2.14
CA PRO A 52 10.51 -0.56 -3.55
C PRO A 52 9.30 -0.40 -4.47
N GLY A 53 9.35 0.59 -5.38
CA GLY A 53 8.27 0.91 -6.31
C GLY A 53 7.07 1.63 -5.70
N ALA A 54 6.95 1.69 -4.36
CA ALA A 54 5.80 2.31 -3.68
C ALA A 54 5.71 3.81 -3.95
N SER A 55 6.84 4.49 -4.16
CA SER A 55 6.87 5.91 -4.50
C SER A 55 6.17 6.21 -5.83
N ILE A 56 6.28 5.32 -6.83
CA ILE A 56 5.60 5.46 -8.13
C ILE A 56 4.09 5.36 -7.95
N LEU A 57 3.63 4.32 -7.24
CA LEU A 57 2.21 4.15 -6.95
C LEU A 57 1.67 5.26 -6.06
N GLY A 58 2.38 5.60 -4.99
CA GLY A 58 2.01 6.67 -4.05
C GLY A 58 1.89 8.03 -4.73
N GLY A 59 2.82 8.37 -5.63
CA GLY A 59 2.71 9.56 -6.47
C GLY A 59 1.49 9.52 -7.39
N ALA A 60 1.20 8.38 -8.01
CA ALA A 60 -0.01 8.23 -8.84
C ALA A 60 -1.31 8.37 -8.05
N VAL A 61 -1.37 7.83 -6.82
CA VAL A 61 -2.54 7.98 -5.94
C VAL A 61 -2.67 9.43 -5.49
N SER A 62 -1.58 10.09 -5.11
CA SER A 62 -1.55 11.52 -4.76
C SER A 62 -2.09 12.41 -5.88
N LEU A 63 -1.73 12.13 -7.13
CA LEU A 63 -2.25 12.86 -8.29
C LEU A 63 -3.77 12.66 -8.49
N VAL A 64 -4.30 11.49 -8.17
CA VAL A 64 -5.74 11.19 -8.32
C VAL A 64 -6.56 11.76 -7.18
N THR A 65 -6.03 11.74 -5.95
CA THR A 65 -6.77 12.15 -4.74
C THR A 65 -6.57 13.63 -4.38
N GLY A 66 -5.48 14.23 -4.83
CA GLY A 66 -5.03 15.55 -4.38
C GLY A 66 -4.39 15.55 -2.99
N LEU A 67 -4.27 14.39 -2.33
CA LEU A 67 -3.62 14.29 -1.01
C LEU A 67 -2.11 14.42 -1.15
N PRO A 68 -1.43 15.11 -0.23
CA PRO A 68 0.03 15.15 -0.21
C PRO A 68 0.61 13.76 0.04
N PHE A 69 1.82 13.51 -0.47
CA PHE A 69 2.52 12.25 -0.24
C PHE A 69 3.96 12.46 0.25
N CYS A 70 4.47 11.47 0.97
CA CYS A 70 5.91 11.30 1.21
C CYS A 70 6.31 9.87 0.86
N ALA A 71 7.58 9.69 0.47
CA ALA A 71 8.17 8.37 0.28
C ALA A 71 9.07 8.05 1.46
N ALA A 72 9.02 6.81 1.93
CA ALA A 72 9.82 6.33 3.04
C ALA A 72 10.70 5.17 2.58
N GLU A 73 11.99 5.24 2.92
CA GLU A 73 12.90 4.12 2.80
C GLU A 73 12.76 3.17 4.01
N ALA A 74 13.32 1.96 3.88
CA ALA A 74 13.24 0.93 4.91
C ALA A 74 13.90 1.36 6.24
N ASP A 75 14.92 2.22 6.16
CA ASP A 75 15.62 2.78 7.31
C ASP A 75 14.88 3.95 7.99
N GLY A 76 13.74 4.38 7.43
CA GLY A 76 12.94 5.49 7.91
C GLY A 76 13.35 6.85 7.38
N ALA A 77 14.30 6.92 6.43
CA ALA A 77 14.54 8.16 5.69
C ALA A 77 13.28 8.55 4.91
N LEU A 78 12.80 9.78 5.14
CA LEU A 78 11.62 10.33 4.48
C LEU A 78 12.03 11.32 3.39
N PHE A 79 11.44 11.15 2.21
CA PHE A 79 11.42 12.15 1.15
C PHE A 79 10.07 12.87 1.19
N GLY A 80 10.12 14.15 1.55
CA GLY A 80 8.93 14.98 1.80
C GLY A 80 8.75 15.27 3.28
N SER A 81 7.62 15.89 3.62
CA SER A 81 7.28 16.24 5.00
C SER A 81 6.17 15.34 5.52
N LEU A 82 6.22 15.05 6.81
CA LEU A 82 5.19 14.37 7.57
C LEU A 82 5.07 15.11 8.90
N HIS A 83 3.84 15.52 9.25
CA HIS A 83 3.59 16.34 10.43
C HIS A 83 2.87 15.54 11.51
N ASP A 84 3.17 15.87 12.76
CA ASP A 84 2.48 15.28 13.91
C ASP A 84 0.97 15.56 13.83
N GLY A 85 0.17 14.53 14.11
CA GLY A 85 -1.29 14.60 14.08
C GLY A 85 -1.93 14.40 12.70
N GLU A 86 -1.14 14.24 11.63
CA GLU A 86 -1.69 13.85 10.32
C GLU A 86 -2.09 12.37 10.29
N ARG A 87 -3.28 12.10 9.76
CA ARG A 87 -3.77 10.75 9.59
C ARG A 87 -3.31 10.16 8.26
N ALA A 88 -2.32 9.28 8.32
CA ALA A 88 -1.68 8.70 7.15
C ALA A 88 -2.37 7.43 6.64
N VAL A 89 -2.30 7.18 5.33
CA VAL A 89 -2.45 5.85 4.74
C VAL A 89 -1.09 5.37 4.27
N VAL A 90 -0.74 4.13 4.57
CA VAL A 90 0.47 3.51 4.02
C VAL A 90 0.14 2.76 2.74
N ILE A 91 0.92 3.01 1.70
CA ILE A 91 0.86 2.31 0.42
C ILE A 91 2.16 1.55 0.23
N SER A 92 2.06 0.26 -0.06
CA SER A 92 3.19 -0.60 -0.39
C SER A 92 2.93 -1.44 -1.63
N ILE A 93 3.98 -2.05 -2.18
CA ILE A 93 3.86 -3.14 -3.15
C ILE A 93 4.55 -4.36 -2.57
N ASP A 94 3.92 -5.51 -2.77
CA ASP A 94 4.24 -6.78 -2.16
C ASP A 94 4.06 -6.78 -0.63
N GLY A 95 3.64 -7.93 -0.11
CA GLY A 95 3.24 -8.14 1.28
C GLY A 95 4.41 -8.17 2.26
N GLU A 96 5.39 -7.27 2.11
CA GLU A 96 6.48 -7.11 3.06
C GLU A 96 5.88 -6.78 4.41
N SER A 97 5.82 -7.81 5.26
CA SER A 97 4.99 -7.82 6.46
C SER A 97 5.64 -7.08 7.62
N ASP A 98 6.94 -6.80 7.51
CA ASP A 98 7.68 -6.11 8.54
C ASP A 98 7.41 -4.60 8.47
N GLU A 99 6.53 -4.18 9.36
CA GLU A 99 6.27 -2.78 9.63
C GLU A 99 7.51 -2.18 10.32
N PRO A 100 8.19 -1.19 9.69
CA PRO A 100 9.37 -0.60 10.31
C PRO A 100 8.97 0.13 11.59
N ALA A 101 9.82 0.07 12.61
CA ALA A 101 9.48 0.53 13.96
C ALA A 101 9.06 2.00 14.03
N TRP A 102 9.57 2.85 13.12
CA TRP A 102 9.20 4.26 13.05
C TRP A 102 7.75 4.47 12.58
N LEU A 103 7.14 3.52 11.85
CA LEU A 103 5.74 3.66 11.45
C LEU A 103 4.80 3.69 12.66
N ALA A 104 5.19 3.03 13.75
CA ALA A 104 4.46 3.03 15.01
C ALA A 104 4.44 4.39 15.71
N THR A 105 5.17 5.41 15.24
CA THR A 105 5.07 6.78 15.76
C THR A 105 4.01 7.61 15.05
N LEU A 106 3.38 7.09 14.00
CA LEU A 106 2.40 7.80 13.18
C LEU A 106 0.96 7.42 13.53
N GLU A 107 0.02 8.31 13.20
CA GLU A 107 -1.39 7.94 13.12
C GLU A 107 -1.69 7.31 11.75
N VAL A 108 -1.45 6.00 11.64
CA VAL A 108 -1.79 5.26 10.42
C VAL A 108 -3.23 4.78 10.49
N SER A 109 -4.06 5.21 9.54
CA SER A 109 -5.46 4.78 9.41
C SER A 109 -5.60 3.37 8.86
N ARG A 110 -4.76 3.02 7.87
CA ARG A 110 -4.72 1.68 7.26
C ARG A 110 -3.43 1.50 6.45
N ARG A 111 -3.15 0.25 6.07
CA ARG A 111 -2.17 -0.09 5.04
C ARG A 111 -2.86 -0.73 3.83
N LEU A 112 -2.65 -0.17 2.65
CA LEU A 112 -3.10 -0.72 1.38
C LEU A 112 -1.90 -1.22 0.58
N SER A 113 -1.99 -2.43 0.05
CA SER A 113 -0.93 -3.03 -0.74
C SER A 113 -1.45 -3.64 -2.02
N VAL A 114 -0.67 -3.54 -3.10
CA VAL A 114 -0.86 -4.41 -4.26
C VAL A 114 -0.13 -5.71 -3.97
N VAL A 115 -0.85 -6.83 -3.94
CA VAL A 115 -0.28 -8.16 -3.73
C VAL A 115 -0.50 -9.06 -4.94
N PRO A 116 0.42 -10.00 -5.23
CA PRO A 116 0.15 -11.06 -6.19
C PRO A 116 -1.03 -11.91 -5.69
N GLY A 117 -1.96 -12.26 -6.58
CA GLY A 117 -2.99 -13.25 -6.27
C GLY A 117 -2.37 -14.59 -5.90
N GLY A 118 -3.07 -15.34 -5.04
CA GLY A 118 -2.61 -16.62 -4.51
C GLY A 118 -2.41 -17.73 -5.54
N ARG A 119 -2.66 -18.99 -5.15
CA ARG A 119 -2.30 -20.22 -5.92
C ARG A 119 -2.76 -20.25 -7.39
N ASP A 120 -3.73 -19.43 -7.76
CA ASP A 120 -4.07 -19.10 -9.13
C ASP A 120 -3.49 -17.70 -9.44
N ARG A 121 -2.32 -17.66 -10.11
CA ARG A 121 -1.48 -16.45 -10.30
C ARG A 121 -2.09 -15.42 -11.27
N SER A 122 -3.41 -15.37 -11.36
CA SER A 122 -4.17 -14.65 -12.38
C SER A 122 -4.96 -13.45 -11.86
N GLU A 123 -4.72 -13.00 -10.62
CA GLU A 123 -5.40 -11.81 -10.08
C GLU A 123 -4.48 -11.03 -9.14
N ALA A 124 -3.95 -9.86 -9.52
CA ALA A 124 -3.38 -8.99 -8.49
C ALA A 124 -4.52 -8.36 -7.68
N LEU A 125 -4.37 -8.36 -6.36
CA LEU A 125 -5.39 -7.89 -5.42
C LEU A 125 -4.90 -6.64 -4.70
N ILE A 126 -5.80 -5.67 -4.52
CA ILE A 126 -5.58 -4.57 -3.57
C ILE A 126 -6.02 -5.08 -2.21
N ALA A 127 -5.05 -5.42 -1.37
CA ALA A 127 -5.28 -5.94 -0.02
C ALA A 127 -5.15 -4.82 1.02
N GLN A 128 -6.03 -4.85 2.01
CA GLN A 128 -5.82 -4.11 3.25
C GLN A 128 -5.03 -5.01 4.20
N LEU A 129 -3.85 -4.55 4.61
CA LEU A 129 -3.01 -5.27 5.56
C LEU A 129 -3.26 -4.75 6.98
N PRO A 130 -3.27 -5.63 8.00
CA PRO A 130 -3.40 -5.20 9.38
C PRO A 130 -2.20 -4.35 9.79
N LEU A 131 -2.45 -3.33 10.61
CA LEU A 131 -1.39 -2.57 11.26
C LEU A 131 -0.90 -3.34 12.49
N ARG A 132 0.37 -3.22 12.86
CA ARG A 132 0.94 -3.92 14.03
C ARG A 132 0.20 -3.60 15.33
N ARG A 133 -0.40 -2.41 15.44
CA ARG A 133 -1.25 -2.01 16.58
C ARG A 133 -2.51 -2.87 16.71
N ASP A 134 -3.09 -3.34 15.60
CA ASP A 134 -4.28 -4.19 15.59
C ASP A 134 -3.92 -5.66 15.89
N SER A 135 -2.77 -6.12 15.40
CA SER A 135 -2.28 -7.49 15.63
C SER A 135 -1.89 -7.76 17.09
N ALA A 136 -1.43 -6.74 17.82
CA ALA A 136 -1.12 -6.86 19.25
C ALA A 136 -2.38 -6.95 20.12
N ALA A 137 -3.50 -6.35 19.70
CA ALA A 137 -4.78 -6.46 20.40
C ALA A 137 -5.40 -7.87 20.25
N ALA A 138 -5.19 -8.51 19.09
CA ALA A 138 -5.74 -9.85 18.80
C ALA A 138 -5.06 -11.00 19.56
N HIS A 139 -3.89 -10.79 20.20
CA HIS A 139 -3.15 -11.84 20.92
C HIS A 139 -3.44 -11.89 22.43
N ASN A 140 -4.25 -10.97 22.97
CA ASN A 140 -4.49 -10.85 24.42
C ASN A 140 -5.88 -11.34 24.89
N GLU A 141 -6.72 -11.89 24.02
CA GLU A 141 -8.07 -12.38 24.39
C GLU A 141 -8.11 -13.90 24.68
N GLY A 142 -6.96 -14.59 24.73
CA GLY A 142 -6.90 -16.06 24.79
C GLY A 142 -6.42 -16.70 26.11
N GLU A 143 -5.93 -15.94 27.08
CA GLU A 143 -5.42 -16.49 28.34
C GLU A 143 -6.17 -15.89 29.52
N HIS A 144 -7.38 -16.37 29.81
CA HIS A 144 -7.98 -16.43 31.15
C HIS A 144 -9.30 -17.25 31.07
N SER A 145 -9.19 -18.57 31.18
CA SER A 145 -10.28 -19.47 31.59
C SER A 145 -9.70 -20.72 32.22
#